data_AF-A0A0P7XVF4-F1
#
_entry.id   AF-A0A0P7XVF4-F1
#
_cell.length_a   1.000
_cell.length_b   1.000
_cell.length_c   1.000
_cell.angle_alpha   90.00
_cell.angle_beta   90.00
_cell.angle_gamma   90.00
#
_symmetry.space_group_name_H-M   'P 1'
#
loop_
_entity.id
_entity.type
_entity.pdbx_description
1 polymer ?
#
loop_
_entity_poly.entity_id
_entity_poly.type
_entity_poly.pdbx_seq_one_letter_code
_entity_poly.pdbx_strand_id
1 'polypeptide(L)'
;MPEAPEDKATLEEALNALVAHDLPVTEDWITDADLAANPGLVKTMSVAPPSGAGRVRLVRIGEGDAQVDLQPCGGTHVARTGEIGALRLGKIEKKGRQNRRVTVHLAG
;
A
#
# COMPACT_ATOMS: atom_id res chain seq x y z
N MET A 1 10.93 -8.37 -5.72
CA MET A 1 11.82 -8.50 -4.55
C MET A 1 12.71 -9.75 -4.68
N PRO A 2 13.84 -9.66 -5.39
CA PRO A 2 14.76 -10.77 -5.62
C PRO A 2 15.50 -11.23 -4.35
N GLU A 3 15.75 -10.33 -3.41
CA GLU A 3 16.36 -10.58 -2.10
C GLU A 3 15.35 -10.36 -0.98
N ALA A 4 15.41 -11.14 0.10
CA ALA A 4 14.55 -10.90 1.26
C ALA A 4 15.10 -9.69 2.04
N PRO A 5 14.25 -8.95 2.78
CA PRO A 5 14.73 -7.94 3.72
C PRO A 5 15.72 -8.59 4.69
N GLU A 6 16.89 -7.98 4.86
CA GLU A 6 17.97 -8.52 5.70
C GLU A 6 17.57 -8.57 7.18
N ASP A 7 16.80 -7.57 7.64
CA ASP A 7 16.30 -7.47 9.00
C ASP A 7 14.77 -7.36 9.03
N LYS A 8 14.14 -8.42 9.51
CA LYS A 8 12.68 -8.47 9.71
C LYS A 8 12.23 -7.58 10.87
N ALA A 9 13.03 -7.46 11.94
CA ALA A 9 12.69 -6.64 13.09
C ALA A 9 12.69 -5.15 12.69
N THR A 10 13.71 -4.69 11.96
CA THR A 10 13.74 -3.32 11.43
C THR A 10 12.54 -3.04 10.50
N LEU A 11 12.14 -4.01 9.67
CA LEU A 11 10.97 -3.83 8.80
C LEU A 11 9.67 -3.74 9.61
N GLU A 12 9.53 -4.53 10.68
CA GLU A 12 8.39 -4.49 11.59
C GLU A 12 8.33 -3.15 12.35
N GLU A 13 9.47 -2.66 12.84
CA GLU A 13 9.59 -1.35 13.49
C GLU A 13 9.22 -0.20 12.55
N ALA A 14 9.75 -0.21 11.32
CA ALA A 14 9.43 0.81 10.31
C ALA A 14 7.95 0.80 9.94
N LEU A 15 7.34 -0.39 9.82
CA LEU A 15 5.92 -0.52 9.53
C LEU A 15 5.05 0.02 10.67
N ASN A 16 5.41 -0.29 11.93
CA ASN A 16 4.70 0.25 13.10
C ASN A 16 4.94 1.76 13.26
N ALA A 17 6.09 2.31 12.85
CA ALA A 17 6.31 3.75 12.83
C ALA A 17 5.34 4.47 11.87
N LEU A 18 5.04 3.89 10.71
CA LEU A 18 4.04 4.43 9.78
C LEU A 18 2.61 4.41 10.35
N VAL A 19 2.28 3.39 11.14
CA VAL A 19 1.00 3.35 11.89
C VAL A 19 1.00 4.44 12.96
N ALA A 20 2.07 4.55 13.74
CA ALA A 20 2.19 5.51 14.84
C ALA A 20 2.19 6.98 14.38
N HIS A 21 2.62 7.27 13.16
CA HIS A 21 2.50 8.59 12.55
C HIS A 21 1.06 9.03 12.29
N ASP A 22 0.09 8.11 12.38
CA ASP A 22 -1.34 8.39 12.30
C ASP A 22 -1.70 9.26 11.08
N LEU A 23 -1.19 8.86 9.93
CA LEU A 23 -1.33 9.61 8.67
C LEU A 23 -2.77 9.55 8.19
N PRO A 24 -3.34 10.67 7.67
CA PRO A 24 -4.67 10.65 7.09
C PRO A 24 -4.72 9.75 5.85
N VAL A 25 -5.84 9.06 5.66
CA VAL A 25 -6.15 8.28 4.47
C VAL A 25 -7.30 8.97 3.75
N THR A 26 -7.01 9.51 2.57
CA THR A 26 -7.97 10.30 1.79
C THR A 26 -8.25 9.64 0.45
N GLU A 27 -9.40 9.98 -0.14
CA GLU A 27 -9.80 9.52 -1.45
C GLU A 27 -9.90 10.66 -2.45
N ASP A 28 -9.58 10.35 -3.70
CA ASP A 28 -9.64 11.25 -4.84
C ASP A 28 -10.08 10.47 -6.09
N TRP A 29 -10.30 11.16 -7.20
CA TRP A 29 -10.70 10.57 -8.46
C TRP A 29 -9.86 11.12 -9.61
N ILE A 30 -9.41 10.23 -10.48
CA ILE A 30 -8.72 10.58 -11.73
C ILE A 30 -9.47 10.00 -12.93
N THR A 31 -9.21 10.51 -14.12
CA THR A 31 -9.78 9.93 -15.35
C THR A 31 -9.02 8.67 -15.76
N ASP A 32 -9.63 7.87 -16.64
CA ASP A 32 -8.93 6.74 -17.28
C ASP A 32 -7.69 7.21 -18.07
N ALA A 33 -7.74 8.42 -18.66
CA ALA A 33 -6.63 9.01 -19.39
C ALA A 33 -5.48 9.41 -18.45
N ASP A 34 -5.79 10.01 -17.30
CA ASP A 34 -4.79 10.35 -16.29
C ASP A 34 -4.12 9.10 -15.72
N LEU A 35 -4.88 8.02 -15.49
CA LEU A 35 -4.32 6.75 -15.06
C LEU A 35 -3.38 6.18 -16.13
N ALA A 36 -3.79 6.21 -17.40
CA ALA A 36 -2.96 5.74 -18.51
C ALA A 36 -1.67 6.56 -18.67
N ALA A 37 -1.72 7.87 -18.40
CA ALA A 37 -0.55 8.75 -18.39
C ALA A 37 0.40 8.50 -17.20
N ASN A 38 -0.08 7.87 -16.13
CA ASN A 38 0.67 7.63 -14.89
C ASN A 38 0.76 6.13 -14.55
N PRO A 39 1.46 5.31 -15.37
CA PRO A 39 1.52 3.86 -15.18
C PRO A 39 2.14 3.44 -13.83
N GLY A 40 2.97 4.29 -13.22
CA GLY A 40 3.55 4.05 -11.90
C GLY A 40 2.55 4.00 -10.73
N LEU A 41 1.33 4.50 -10.93
CA LEU A 41 0.24 4.38 -9.95
C LEU A 41 -0.23 2.92 -9.80
N VAL A 42 -0.11 2.11 -10.85
CA VAL A 42 -0.51 0.70 -10.84
C VAL A 42 0.66 -0.16 -10.36
N LYS A 43 0.66 -0.49 -9.06
CA LYS A 43 1.72 -1.31 -8.44
C LYS A 43 1.46 -2.82 -8.53
N THR A 44 0.27 -3.22 -8.96
CA THR A 44 -0.12 -4.63 -9.07
C THR A 44 0.50 -5.27 -10.32
N MET A 45 1.17 -6.41 -10.16
CA MET A 45 1.79 -7.11 -11.30
C MET A 45 0.82 -8.00 -12.08
N SER A 46 -0.37 -8.28 -11.54
CA SER A 46 -1.25 -9.35 -12.04
C SER A 46 -2.66 -8.92 -12.42
N VAL A 47 -3.16 -7.81 -11.88
CA VAL A 47 -4.54 -7.33 -12.13
C VAL A 47 -4.52 -5.82 -12.22
N ALA A 48 -4.93 -5.28 -13.37
CA ALA A 48 -5.11 -3.85 -13.54
C ALA A 48 -6.35 -3.37 -12.76
N PRO A 49 -6.37 -2.11 -12.29
CA PRO A 49 -7.59 -1.55 -11.71
C PRO A 49 -8.71 -1.55 -12.76
N PRO A 50 -9.98 -1.75 -12.36
CA PRO A 50 -11.10 -1.63 -13.29
C PRO A 50 -11.12 -0.23 -13.91
N SER A 51 -11.01 -0.16 -15.23
CA SER A 51 -10.99 1.05 -16.05
C SER A 51 -12.14 1.04 -17.06
N GLY A 52 -12.50 2.22 -17.60
CA GLY A 52 -13.55 2.35 -18.62
C GLY A 52 -14.90 2.84 -18.09
N ALA A 53 -14.97 3.19 -16.81
CA ALA A 53 -16.11 3.90 -16.21
C ALA A 53 -15.94 5.44 -16.27
N GLY A 54 -14.87 5.93 -16.88
CA GLY A 54 -14.56 7.37 -17.01
C GLY A 54 -13.87 7.99 -15.80
N ARG A 55 -13.88 7.30 -14.65
CA ARG A 55 -13.20 7.72 -13.42
C ARG A 55 -12.65 6.52 -12.65
N VAL A 56 -11.49 6.70 -12.03
CA VAL A 56 -10.81 5.72 -11.20
C VAL A 56 -10.55 6.32 -9.82
N ARG A 57 -10.94 5.61 -8.77
CA ARG A 57 -10.74 6.05 -7.38
C ARG A 57 -9.28 5.87 -6.98
N LEU A 58 -8.68 6.93 -6.46
CA LEU A 58 -7.39 6.92 -5.80
C LEU A 58 -7.56 6.92 -4.29
N VAL A 59 -6.68 6.18 -3.61
CA VAL A 59 -6.49 6.26 -2.17
C VAL A 59 -5.08 6.79 -1.92
N ARG A 60 -5.00 7.83 -1.09
CA ARG A 60 -3.77 8.47 -0.65
C ARG A 60 -3.54 8.19 0.82
N ILE A 61 -2.32 7.86 1.20
CA ILE A 61 -1.91 7.69 2.60
C ILE A 61 -0.87 8.76 2.92
N GLY A 62 -1.21 9.69 3.80
CA GLY A 62 -0.44 10.88 4.12
C GLY A 62 -0.66 12.04 3.15
N GLU A 63 -0.08 13.20 3.47
CA GLU A 63 -0.22 14.46 2.72
C GLU A 63 1.12 15.20 2.64
N GLY A 64 1.31 16.00 1.59
CA GLY A 64 2.53 16.77 1.37
C GLY A 64 3.79 15.89 1.41
N ASP A 65 4.80 16.34 2.15
CA ASP A 65 6.07 15.63 2.31
C ASP A 65 5.94 14.34 3.13
N ALA A 66 4.83 14.15 3.85
CA ALA A 66 4.54 12.95 4.64
C ALA A 66 3.70 11.92 3.88
N GLN A 67 3.42 12.13 2.59
CA GLN A 67 2.74 11.15 1.77
C GLN A 67 3.62 9.92 1.55
N VAL A 68 3.11 8.76 1.90
CA VAL A 68 3.83 7.48 1.77
C VAL A 68 3.29 6.61 0.64
N ASP A 69 2.03 6.82 0.24
CA ASP A 69 1.42 6.03 -0.82
C ASP A 69 0.30 6.77 -1.57
N LEU A 70 0.15 6.43 -2.85
CA LEU A 70 -0.96 6.86 -3.70
C LEU A 70 -1.25 5.75 -4.73
N GLN A 71 -2.44 5.16 -4.67
CA GLN A 71 -2.79 4.01 -5.51
C GLN A 71 -4.26 4.01 -5.95
N PRO A 72 -4.57 3.48 -7.14
CA PRO A 72 -5.94 3.21 -7.54
C PRO A 72 -6.49 2.03 -6.74
N CYS A 73 -7.55 2.26 -5.95
CA CYS A 73 -8.11 1.24 -5.08
C CYS A 73 -9.63 1.41 -4.88
N GLY A 74 -10.37 0.31 -5.06
CA GLY A 74 -11.83 0.23 -4.82
C GLY A 74 -12.22 -0.37 -3.48
N GLY A 75 -11.26 -0.70 -2.61
CA GLY A 75 -11.51 -1.28 -1.30
C GLY A 75 -11.97 -0.27 -0.25
N THR A 76 -12.44 -0.78 0.89
CA THR A 76 -12.72 0.00 2.10
C THR A 76 -11.44 0.26 2.88
N HIS A 77 -11.29 1.47 3.41
CA HIS A 77 -10.11 1.88 4.17
C HIS A 77 -10.52 2.49 5.52
N VAL A 78 -9.61 2.42 6.49
CA VAL A 78 -9.61 3.25 7.70
C VAL A 78 -9.43 4.72 7.33
N ALA A 79 -9.82 5.65 8.21
CA ALA A 79 -9.63 7.08 7.93
C ALA A 79 -8.20 7.55 8.25
N ARG A 80 -7.48 6.84 9.12
CA ARG A 80 -6.10 7.16 9.50
C ARG A 80 -5.27 5.89 9.73
N THR A 81 -3.95 5.95 9.51
CA THR A 81 -3.09 4.77 9.71
C THR A 81 -3.06 4.27 11.15
N GLY A 82 -3.29 5.13 12.14
CA GLY A 82 -3.33 4.76 13.55
C GLY A 82 -4.48 3.79 13.90
N GLU A 83 -5.58 3.83 13.13
CA GLU A 83 -6.73 2.94 13.32
C GLU A 83 -6.41 1.46 12.99
N ILE A 84 -5.30 1.20 12.30
CA ILE A 84 -4.85 -0.16 11.97
C ILE A 84 -4.43 -0.92 13.24
N GLY A 85 -3.88 -0.21 14.23
CA GLY A 85 -3.30 -0.80 15.44
C GLY A 85 -1.94 -1.46 15.18
N ALA A 86 -1.42 -2.14 16.21
CA ALA A 86 -0.09 -2.73 16.16
C ALA A 86 -0.01 -3.83 15.08
N LEU A 87 1.14 -3.91 14.41
CA LEU A 87 1.40 -4.85 13.33
C LEU A 87 2.53 -5.80 13.70
N ARG A 88 2.36 -7.09 13.38
CA ARG A 88 3.41 -8.10 13.50
C ARG A 88 3.68 -8.78 12.17
N LEU A 89 4.94 -8.83 11.76
CA LEU A 89 5.39 -9.57 10.60
C LEU A 89 5.40 -11.08 10.89
N GLY A 90 4.79 -11.84 10.00
CA GLY A 90 4.76 -13.29 9.97
C GLY A 90 5.93 -13.86 9.16
N LYS A 91 5.66 -14.90 8.37
CA LYS A 91 6.67 -15.53 7.51
C LYS A 91 6.93 -14.67 6.27
N ILE A 92 8.17 -14.70 5.79
CA ILE A 92 8.54 -14.18 4.47
C ILE A 92 8.92 -15.38 3.61
N GLU A 93 8.09 -15.70 2.62
CA GLU A 93 8.25 -16.89 1.79
C GLU A 93 8.69 -16.53 0.36
N LYS A 94 9.64 -17.29 -0.20
CA LYS A 94 9.99 -17.21 -1.61
C LYS A 94 8.91 -17.85 -2.48
N LYS A 95 8.28 -17.07 -3.36
CA LYS A 95 7.24 -17.52 -4.31
C LYS A 95 7.70 -17.35 -5.77
N GLY A 96 8.98 -17.59 -6.02
CA GLY A 96 9.61 -17.49 -7.33
C GLY A 96 10.88 -16.63 -7.33
N ARG A 97 11.41 -16.33 -8.51
CA ARG A 97 12.63 -15.52 -8.67
C ARG A 97 12.43 -14.10 -8.12
N GLN A 98 11.34 -13.46 -8.50
CA GLN A 98 11.05 -12.06 -8.16
C GLN A 98 10.06 -11.89 -7.01
N ASN A 99 9.23 -12.91 -6.73
CA ASN A 99 8.12 -12.75 -5.81
C ASN A 99 8.47 -13.27 -4.41
N ARG A 100 8.13 -12.46 -3.40
CA ARG A 100 8.13 -12.84 -1.99
C ARG A 100 6.74 -12.60 -1.44
N ARG A 101 6.26 -13.50 -0.59
CA ARG A 101 5.03 -13.31 0.18
C ARG A 101 5.41 -12.93 1.60
N VAL A 102 4.97 -11.77 2.03
CA VAL A 102 5.10 -11.31 3.42
C VAL A 102 3.75 -11.47 4.09
N THR A 103 3.69 -12.23 5.18
CA THR A 103 2.48 -12.29 6.01
C THR A 103 2.52 -11.17 7.03
N VAL A 104 1.44 -10.41 7.16
CA VAL A 104 1.27 -9.38 8.19
C VAL A 104 0.08 -9.77 9.05
N HIS A 105 0.21 -9.62 10.37
CA HIS A 105 -0.84 -9.86 11.34
C HIS A 105 -1.22 -8.54 12.01
N LEU A 106 -2.52 -8.32 12.19
CA LEU A 106 -3.03 -7.30 13.09
C LEU A 106 -2.86 -7.84 14.52
N ALA A 107 -2.10 -7.11 15.35
CA ALA A 107 -1.96 -7.37 16.77
C ALA A 107 -2.95 -6.44 17.48
N GLY A 108 -4.14 -6.96 17.74
CA GLY A 108 -5.16 -6.28 18.54
C GLY A 108 -4.80 -6.22 20.02
#